data_AF-A0A7C9RLI7-F1
#
_entry.id   AF-A0A7C9RLI7-F1
#
_cell.length_a   1.000
_cell.length_b   1.000
_cell.length_c   1.000
_cell.angle_alpha   90.00
_cell.angle_beta   90.00
_cell.angle_gamma   90.00
#
_symmetry.space_group_name_H-M   'P 1'
#
loop_
_entity.id
_entity.type
_entity.pdbx_description
1 polymer ?
#
loop_
_entity_poly.entity_id
_entity_poly.type
_entity_poly.pdbx_seq_one_letter_code
_entity_poly.pdbx_strand_id
1 'polypeptide(L)'
;MTHSFHVLGTPEVRRGDVVVEVGHARQLSVLAVLLVDVNQVVSVDKLLSRVWGDTPPRQAKAALYSYVSRLRTALDVIPIVRRSGGYVLQTDPLSIDLHRFRSLAANGQPGEAISLVRGEPFEGLHGAWFDGLRETLAGEITAAELAHTDSRLAAGEHADLIPELTARTTEHPLDERLAGQLMRALIGADRRSDALAHYSRLRDRLADELGLDPGPALRDLRASLLHRPQWSPRQLPAAPAFTGTAAQLAALDDGPIVTITGPPGTGKTTLALHWAHEHAADYPDGQLFVDLNGSDPTDVVREFLTALGTSPDGIPPEPHAQTALYRTLLADRRMLIVLDDAADTAQVVPLLPGTPRCRVVVTSRERLPGLVTAHGARPVVLQPEHRQRPQ
;
A
#
# COMPACT_ATOMS: atom_id res chain seq x y z
N MET A 1 19.11 -7.25 35.98
CA MET A 1 18.58 -5.88 35.86
C MET A 1 19.10 -5.31 34.56
N THR A 2 18.22 -5.12 33.58
CA THR A 2 18.56 -4.60 32.26
C THR A 2 18.69 -3.08 32.32
N HIS A 3 19.71 -2.54 31.66
CA HIS A 3 19.85 -1.10 31.50
C HIS A 3 19.19 -0.69 30.18
N SER A 4 18.50 0.45 30.17
CA SER A 4 17.98 1.06 28.95
C SER A 4 18.53 2.47 28.79
N PHE A 5 18.80 2.84 27.54
CA PHE A 5 19.31 4.14 27.17
C PHE A 5 18.30 4.85 26.28
N HIS A 6 18.05 6.10 26.65
CA HIS A 6 16.97 6.89 26.13
C HIS A 6 17.58 8.17 25.55
N VAL A 7 17.70 8.27 24.22
CA VAL A 7 18.33 9.40 23.54
C VAL A 7 17.44 10.04 22.46
N LEU A 8 16.28 9.46 22.14
CA LEU A 8 15.26 10.07 21.29
C LEU A 8 14.36 11.03 22.11
N GLY A 9 15.00 12.03 22.70
CA GLY A 9 14.45 12.98 23.67
C GLY A 9 15.58 13.47 24.59
N THR A 10 15.22 13.99 25.76
CA THR A 10 16.20 14.26 26.83
C THR A 10 16.99 12.97 27.18
N PRO A 11 18.34 12.99 27.12
CA PRO A 11 19.17 11.82 27.39
C PRO A 11 19.02 11.28 28.80
N GLU A 12 18.60 10.03 28.91
CA GLU A 12 18.41 9.34 30.18
C GLU A 12 19.00 7.92 30.15
N VAL A 13 19.44 7.45 31.31
CA VAL A 13 19.87 6.06 31.53
C VAL A 13 19.02 5.48 32.63
N ARG A 14 18.43 4.31 32.40
CA ARG A 14 17.62 3.61 33.39
C ARG A 14 18.18 2.23 33.69
N ARG A 15 18.04 1.80 34.94
CA ARG A 15 18.34 0.45 35.42
C ARG A 15 17.04 -0.13 35.98
N GLY A 16 16.33 -0.92 35.18
CA GLY A 16 14.92 -1.19 35.44
C GLY A 16 14.12 0.12 35.45
N ASP A 17 13.38 0.39 36.52
CA ASP A 17 12.57 1.60 36.62
C ASP A 17 13.32 2.83 37.13
N VAL A 18 14.52 2.66 37.67
CA VAL A 18 15.30 3.72 38.33
C VAL A 18 16.15 4.47 37.32
N VAL A 19 16.05 5.81 37.29
CA VAL A 19 16.94 6.68 36.52
C VAL A 19 18.31 6.73 37.19
N VAL A 20 19.36 6.48 36.42
CA VAL A 20 20.75 6.51 36.86
C VAL A 20 21.30 7.91 36.62
N GLU A 21 21.84 8.54 37.67
CA GLU A 21 22.47 9.85 37.54
C GLU A 21 23.85 9.71 36.88
N VAL A 22 23.91 10.06 35.60
CA VAL A 22 25.14 9.96 34.81
C VAL A 22 26.00 11.24 34.90
N GLY A 23 25.43 12.37 35.35
CA GLY A 23 26.15 13.63 35.55
C GLY A 23 25.79 14.72 34.53
N HIS A 24 26.62 15.76 34.45
CA HIS A 24 26.33 16.98 33.68
C HIS A 24 26.35 16.78 32.15
N ALA A 25 25.82 17.75 31.40
CA ALA A 25 25.68 17.72 29.93
C ALA A 25 26.92 17.23 29.17
N ARG A 26 28.14 17.70 29.49
CA ARG A 26 29.36 17.24 28.80
C ARG A 26 29.71 15.76 29.02
N GLN A 27 29.36 15.20 30.17
CA GLN A 27 29.56 13.77 30.46
C GLN A 27 28.51 12.94 29.72
N LEU A 28 27.26 13.41 29.67
CA LEU A 28 26.20 12.86 28.83
C LEU A 28 26.57 12.92 27.34
N SER A 29 27.22 13.99 26.85
CA SER A 29 27.69 14.08 25.47
C SER A 29 28.70 12.98 25.12
N VAL A 30 29.65 12.67 26.02
CA VAL A 30 30.59 11.56 25.81
C VAL A 30 29.85 10.23 25.74
N LEU A 31 28.89 9.99 26.64
CA LEU A 31 28.07 8.79 26.62
C LEU A 31 27.25 8.69 25.32
N ALA A 32 26.58 9.77 24.92
CA ALA A 32 25.77 9.84 23.71
C ALA A 32 26.59 9.48 22.45
N VAL A 33 27.81 10.00 22.32
CA VAL A 33 28.70 9.64 21.21
C VAL A 33 29.01 8.13 21.18
N LEU A 34 29.24 7.53 22.35
CA LEU A 34 29.50 6.08 22.47
C LEU A 34 28.24 5.24 22.22
N LEU A 35 27.05 5.74 22.55
CA LEU A 35 25.77 5.06 22.28
C LEU A 35 25.42 5.08 20.79
N VAL A 36 25.73 6.17 20.09
CA VAL A 36 25.54 6.25 18.62
C VAL A 36 26.42 5.22 17.91
N ASP A 37 27.70 5.12 18.31
CA ASP A 37 28.66 4.14 17.79
C ASP A 37 28.77 2.90 18.72
N VAL A 38 27.65 2.39 19.26
CA VAL A 38 27.66 1.27 20.21
C VAL A 38 28.38 0.05 19.62
N ASN A 39 29.13 -0.67 20.46
CA ASN A 39 29.96 -1.82 20.07
C ASN A 39 31.05 -1.52 19.03
N GLN A 40 31.26 -0.26 18.63
CA GLN A 40 32.31 0.18 17.72
C GLN A 40 33.38 1.00 18.46
N VAL A 41 34.61 1.01 17.93
CA VAL A 41 35.72 1.79 18.49
C VAL A 41 35.55 3.25 18.10
N VAL A 42 35.36 4.13 19.09
CA VAL A 42 35.39 5.58 18.91
C VAL A 42 36.75 6.11 19.37
N SER A 43 37.55 6.62 18.44
CA SER A 43 38.88 7.17 18.76
C SER A 43 38.77 8.36 19.71
N VAL A 44 39.83 8.62 20.49
CA VAL A 44 39.90 9.81 21.36
C VAL A 44 39.69 11.09 20.56
N ASP A 45 40.32 11.23 19.39
CA ASP A 45 40.19 12.44 18.58
C ASP A 45 38.76 12.63 18.06
N LYS A 46 38.06 11.54 17.72
CA LYS A 46 36.64 11.56 17.32
C LYS A 46 35.72 11.92 18.49
N LEU A 47 36.00 11.45 19.70
CA LEU A 47 35.27 11.86 20.91
C LEU A 47 35.50 13.35 21.20
N LEU A 48 36.73 13.82 21.07
CA LEU A 48 37.07 15.22 21.27
C LEU A 48 36.36 16.12 20.27
N SER A 49 36.41 15.79 18.98
CA SER A 49 35.78 16.60 17.93
C SER A 49 34.26 16.62 18.05
N ARG A 50 33.61 15.48 18.36
CA ARG A 50 32.15 15.44 18.48
C ARG A 50 31.62 16.14 19.73
N VAL A 51 32.33 16.04 20.85
CA VAL A 51 31.87 16.63 22.11
C VAL A 51 32.23 18.11 22.22
N TRP A 52 33.38 18.54 21.71
CA TRP A 52 33.85 19.93 21.87
C TRP A 52 33.96 20.73 20.57
N GLY A 53 33.84 20.09 19.40
CA GLY A 53 34.00 20.76 18.11
C GLY A 53 35.36 21.43 17.97
N ASP A 54 35.36 22.64 17.41
CA ASP A 54 36.57 23.43 17.17
C ASP A 54 37.06 24.21 18.40
N THR A 55 36.37 24.12 19.53
CA THR A 55 36.74 24.84 20.77
C THR A 55 37.04 23.91 21.95
N PRO A 56 38.00 22.98 21.81
CA PRO A 56 38.38 22.10 22.92
C PRO A 56 39.07 22.89 24.04
N PRO A 57 38.82 22.57 25.32
CA PRO A 57 39.56 23.16 26.43
C PRO A 57 41.03 22.74 26.38
N ARG A 58 41.92 23.55 26.98
CA ARG A 58 43.39 23.30 27.01
C ARG A 58 43.77 21.88 27.47
N GLN A 59 42.95 21.22 28.28
CA GLN A 59 43.16 19.85 28.76
C GLN A 59 42.02 18.89 28.37
N ALA A 60 41.50 18.99 27.15
CA ALA A 60 40.36 18.18 26.70
C ALA A 60 40.58 16.66 26.84
N LYS A 61 41.79 16.16 26.58
CA LYS A 61 42.13 14.73 26.78
C LYS A 61 42.01 14.30 28.25
N ALA A 62 42.47 15.13 29.19
CA ALA A 62 42.37 14.83 30.62
C ALA A 62 40.90 14.88 31.09
N ALA A 63 40.12 15.85 30.61
CA ALA A 63 38.69 15.94 30.88
C ALA A 63 37.94 14.72 30.36
N LEU A 64 38.23 14.27 29.13
CA LEU A 64 37.65 13.05 28.55
C LEU A 64 37.94 11.82 29.41
N TYR A 65 39.18 11.62 29.86
CA TYR A 65 39.53 10.50 30.72
C TYR A 65 38.79 10.53 32.06
N SER A 66 38.62 11.72 32.65
CA SER A 66 37.82 11.91 33.86
C SER A 66 36.35 11.55 33.64
N TYR A 67 35.74 12.00 32.54
CA TYR A 67 34.35 11.67 32.20
C TYR A 67 34.17 10.18 31.95
N VAL A 68 35.08 9.53 31.20
CA VAL A 68 35.02 8.07 31.00
C VAL A 68 35.15 7.31 32.33
N SER A 69 36.00 7.77 33.24
CA SER A 69 36.13 7.17 34.57
C SER A 69 34.81 7.24 35.35
N ARG A 70 34.17 8.42 35.39
CA ARG A 70 32.87 8.62 36.06
C ARG A 70 31.74 7.83 35.39
N LEU A 71 31.73 7.74 34.06
CA LEU A 71 30.77 6.93 33.31
C LEU A 71 30.90 5.44 33.67
N ARG A 72 32.12 4.92 33.80
CA ARG A 72 32.34 3.54 34.26
C ARG A 72 31.76 3.32 35.65
N THR A 73 31.96 4.26 36.58
CA THR A 73 31.39 4.18 37.92
C THR A 73 29.86 4.22 37.88
N ALA A 74 29.26 5.11 37.09
CA ALA A 74 27.81 5.27 37.02
C ALA A 74 27.10 4.08 36.35
N LEU A 75 27.70 3.50 35.32
CA LEU A 75 27.10 2.41 34.55
C LEU A 75 27.44 1.01 35.09
N ASP A 76 28.43 0.89 35.98
CA ASP A 76 28.89 -0.27 36.77
C ASP A 76 29.03 -1.59 35.98
N VAL A 77 27.92 -2.16 35.52
CA VAL A 77 27.84 -3.42 34.77
C VAL A 77 28.01 -3.28 33.26
N ILE A 78 27.97 -2.06 32.71
CA ILE A 78 28.09 -1.83 31.26
C ILE A 78 29.54 -1.47 30.92
N PRO A 79 30.27 -2.36 30.22
CA PRO A 79 31.69 -2.14 29.96
C PRO A 79 31.93 -0.97 28.99
N ILE A 80 32.70 0.02 29.44
CA ILE A 80 33.38 0.97 28.56
C ILE A 80 34.85 0.55 28.47
N VAL A 81 35.23 -0.13 27.39
CA VAL A 81 36.58 -0.71 27.23
C VAL A 81 37.45 0.21 26.39
N ARG A 82 38.72 0.34 26.77
CA ARG A 82 39.72 1.05 25.94
C ARG A 82 40.25 0.09 24.88
N ARG A 83 40.12 0.42 23.60
CA ARG A 83 40.65 -0.38 22.46
C ARG A 83 41.25 0.53 21.41
N SER A 84 42.42 0.16 20.89
CA SER A 84 43.08 0.83 19.74
C SER A 84 43.13 2.36 19.83
N GLY A 85 43.46 2.91 21.02
CA GLY A 85 43.52 4.37 21.22
C GLY A 85 42.17 5.08 21.34
N GLY A 86 41.08 4.34 21.44
CA GLY A 86 39.72 4.83 21.64
C GLY A 86 38.96 4.08 22.74
N TYR A 87 37.64 4.27 22.75
CA TYR A 87 36.72 3.63 23.69
C TYR A 87 35.59 2.93 22.94
N VAL A 88 35.12 1.82 23.52
CA VAL A 88 33.97 1.05 23.07
C VAL A 88 33.01 0.92 24.24
N LEU A 89 31.75 1.30 24.07
CA LEU A 89 30.68 0.94 25.00
C LEU A 89 30.05 -0.36 24.51
N GLN A 90 30.07 -1.40 25.35
CA GLN A 90 29.58 -2.73 25.01
C GLN A 90 28.21 -2.99 25.65
N THR A 91 27.16 -3.02 24.85
CA THR A 91 25.80 -3.36 25.30
C THR A 91 24.98 -3.89 24.14
N ASP A 92 23.83 -4.48 24.43
CA ASP A 92 22.84 -4.81 23.41
C ASP A 92 22.36 -3.53 22.72
N PRO A 93 22.50 -3.38 21.38
CA PRO A 93 21.99 -2.21 20.67
C PRO A 93 20.49 -1.99 20.90
N LEU A 94 19.69 -3.04 21.07
CA LEU A 94 18.24 -2.92 21.29
C LEU A 94 17.89 -2.36 22.68
N SER A 95 18.87 -2.27 23.59
CA SER A 95 18.71 -1.55 24.86
C SER A 95 18.80 -0.03 24.69
N ILE A 96 19.09 0.47 23.48
CA ILE A 96 19.21 1.90 23.14
C ILE A 96 18.05 2.25 22.20
N ASP A 97 17.21 3.20 22.60
CA ASP A 97 16.01 3.57 21.85
C ASP A 97 16.32 4.01 20.40
N LEU A 98 17.45 4.69 20.15
CA LEU A 98 17.91 5.04 18.79
C LEU A 98 18.09 3.82 17.87
N HIS A 99 18.81 2.79 18.33
CA HIS A 99 19.06 1.60 17.51
C HIS A 99 17.82 0.72 17.41
N ARG A 100 17.01 0.67 18.48
CA ARG A 100 15.71 0.01 18.46
C ARG A 100 14.74 0.68 17.48
N PHE A 101 14.69 2.01 17.45
CA PHE A 101 13.92 2.79 16.47
C PHE A 101 14.30 2.41 15.04
N ARG A 102 15.60 2.44 14.72
CA ARG A 102 16.10 2.08 13.38
C ARG A 102 15.77 0.64 13.01
N SER A 103 15.90 -0.30 13.95
CA SER A 103 15.55 -1.70 13.73
C SER A 103 14.05 -1.88 13.47
N LEU A 104 13.18 -1.23 14.25
CA LEU A 104 11.73 -1.32 14.07
C LEU A 104 11.28 -0.69 12.75
N ALA A 105 11.85 0.47 12.38
CA ALA A 105 11.58 1.11 11.10
C ALA A 105 11.99 0.20 9.92
N ALA A 106 13.18 -0.41 9.98
CA ALA A 106 13.67 -1.32 8.95
C ALA A 106 12.83 -2.61 8.84
N ASN A 107 12.25 -3.09 9.95
CA ASN A 107 11.43 -4.28 9.99
C ASN A 107 9.94 -4.02 9.64
N GLY A 108 9.59 -2.82 9.16
CA GLY A 108 8.22 -2.50 8.79
C GLY A 108 7.28 -2.33 10.01
N GLN A 109 7.82 -1.95 11.17
CA GLN A 109 7.06 -1.64 12.39
C GLN A 109 7.16 -0.13 12.73
N PRO A 110 6.77 0.78 11.82
CA PRO A 110 7.00 2.21 12.00
C PRO A 110 6.23 2.81 13.19
N GLY A 111 5.04 2.30 13.51
CA GLY A 111 4.26 2.77 14.66
C GLY A 111 4.96 2.51 16.01
N GLU A 112 5.54 1.32 16.17
CA GLU A 112 6.36 1.00 17.35
C GLU A 112 7.63 1.85 17.38
N ALA A 113 8.26 2.10 16.22
CA ALA A 113 9.43 2.95 16.13
C ALA A 113 9.14 4.37 16.65
N ILE A 114 8.11 5.04 16.10
CA ILE A 114 7.75 6.41 16.47
C ILE A 114 7.40 6.52 17.95
N SER A 115 6.78 5.49 18.55
CA SER A 115 6.46 5.48 19.99
C SER A 115 7.69 5.61 20.91
N LEU A 116 8.91 5.36 20.40
CA LEU A 116 10.15 5.54 21.14
C LEU A 116 10.61 7.00 21.18
N VAL A 117 10.12 7.85 20.27
CA VAL A 117 10.47 9.27 20.18
C VAL A 117 9.66 10.02 21.23
N ARG A 118 10.35 10.58 22.23
CA ARG A 118 9.75 11.29 23.37
C ARG A 118 9.87 12.81 23.25
N GLY A 119 10.70 13.30 22.33
CA GLY A 119 11.01 14.71 22.13
C GLY A 119 12.13 14.88 21.12
N GLU A 120 12.79 16.04 21.15
CA GLU A 120 13.94 16.31 20.28
C GLU A 120 15.08 15.30 20.56
N PRO A 121 15.61 14.58 19.56
CA PRO A 121 16.72 13.64 19.79
C PRO A 121 17.93 14.34 20.42
N PHE A 122 18.46 13.76 21.50
CA PHE A 122 19.57 14.33 22.27
C PHE A 122 19.32 15.74 22.81
N GLU A 123 18.08 16.02 23.23
CA GLU A 123 17.68 17.31 23.80
C GLU A 123 18.63 17.78 24.92
N GLY A 124 18.99 19.07 24.90
CA GLY A 124 19.94 19.65 25.84
C GLY A 124 21.41 19.34 25.58
N LEU A 125 21.75 18.52 24.57
CA LEU A 125 23.13 18.35 24.09
C LEU A 125 23.41 19.26 22.90
N HIS A 126 24.47 20.05 23.03
CA HIS A 126 24.82 21.09 22.07
C HIS A 126 26.16 20.83 21.38
N GLY A 127 26.27 21.32 20.14
CA GLY A 127 27.48 21.28 19.31
C GLY A 127 27.16 20.81 17.89
N ALA A 128 27.95 21.25 16.91
CA ALA A 128 27.71 21.04 15.48
C ALA A 128 27.47 19.56 15.09
N TRP A 129 28.12 18.62 15.78
CA TRP A 129 27.88 17.20 15.55
C TRP A 129 26.48 16.74 16.00
N PHE A 130 26.00 17.22 17.15
CA PHE A 130 24.63 16.93 17.61
C PHE A 130 23.58 17.63 16.74
N ASP A 131 23.87 18.85 16.25
CA ASP A 131 22.99 19.56 15.32
C ASP A 131 22.77 18.76 14.03
N GLY A 132 23.85 18.31 13.38
CA GLY A 132 23.76 17.49 12.17
C GLY A 132 23.15 16.09 12.42
N LEU A 133 23.37 15.52 13.62
CA LEU A 133 22.72 14.27 13.99
C LEU A 133 21.22 14.44 14.17
N ARG A 134 20.77 15.53 14.80
CA ARG A 134 19.35 15.87 14.94
C ARG A 134 18.67 16.07 13.59
N GLU A 135 19.32 16.76 12.66
CA GLU A 135 18.80 16.93 11.29
C GLU A 135 18.64 15.58 10.58
N THR A 136 19.65 14.70 10.67
CA THR A 136 19.58 13.34 10.09
C THR A 136 18.42 12.54 10.70
N LEU A 137 18.29 12.58 12.04
CA LEU A 137 17.25 11.84 12.76
C LEU A 137 15.85 12.42 12.51
N ALA A 138 15.71 13.73 12.32
CA ALA A 138 14.43 14.33 11.94
C ALA A 138 13.94 13.76 10.61
N GLY A 139 14.84 13.56 9.63
CA GLY A 139 14.53 12.88 8.37
C GLY A 139 14.11 11.42 8.56
N GLU A 140 14.84 10.65 9.39
CA GLU A 140 14.48 9.26 9.71
C GLU A 140 13.12 9.14 10.41
N ILE A 141 12.84 10.03 11.37
CA ILE A 141 11.57 10.09 12.12
C ILE A 141 10.42 10.44 11.17
N THR A 142 10.60 11.47 10.32
CA THR A 142 9.60 11.86 9.31
C THR A 142 9.29 10.70 8.36
N ALA A 143 10.32 9.98 7.89
CA ALA A 143 10.11 8.82 7.03
C ALA A 143 9.32 7.70 7.74
N ALA A 144 9.61 7.44 9.02
CA ALA A 144 8.87 6.48 9.83
C ALA A 144 7.41 6.92 10.02
N GLU A 145 7.15 8.19 10.33
CA GLU A 145 5.79 8.75 10.45
C GLU A 145 5.00 8.55 9.17
N LEU A 146 5.57 8.90 8.01
CA LEU A 146 4.92 8.70 6.73
C LEU A 146 4.63 7.22 6.47
N ALA A 147 5.54 6.31 6.81
CA ALA A 147 5.31 4.86 6.67
C ALA A 147 4.23 4.33 7.63
N HIS A 148 4.13 4.89 8.85
CA HIS A 148 3.07 4.56 9.78
C HIS A 148 1.71 5.02 9.27
N THR A 149 1.61 6.22 8.73
CA THR A 149 0.40 6.72 8.06
C THR A 149 -0.03 5.82 6.92
N ASP A 150 0.89 5.38 6.06
CA ASP A 150 0.57 4.44 4.98
C ASP A 150 -0.02 3.13 5.52
N SER A 151 0.52 2.62 6.64
CA SER A 151 0.03 1.39 7.29
C SER A 151 -1.38 1.57 7.85
N ARG A 152 -1.66 2.72 8.49
CA ARG A 152 -2.99 3.07 9.01
C ARG A 152 -4.02 3.25 7.89
N LEU A 153 -3.62 3.88 6.78
CA LEU A 153 -4.46 3.97 5.57
C LEU A 153 -4.77 2.59 4.99
N ALA A 154 -3.79 1.69 4.92
CA ALA A 154 -4.01 0.32 4.45
C ALA A 154 -4.94 -0.48 5.39
N ALA A 155 -4.95 -0.16 6.68
CA ALA A 155 -5.87 -0.75 7.67
C ALA A 155 -7.29 -0.16 7.62
N GLY A 156 -7.54 0.88 6.81
CA GLY A 156 -8.86 1.49 6.64
C GLY A 156 -9.16 2.66 7.58
N GLU A 157 -8.18 3.17 8.34
CA GLU A 157 -8.33 4.30 9.27
C GLU A 157 -8.41 5.67 8.55
N HIS A 158 -9.27 5.77 7.54
CA HIS A 158 -9.27 6.91 6.63
C HIS A 158 -9.82 8.19 7.27
N ALA A 159 -11.00 8.11 7.89
CA ALA A 159 -11.69 9.29 8.42
C ALA A 159 -10.92 9.97 9.56
N ASP A 160 -10.34 9.17 10.45
CA ASP A 160 -9.62 9.63 11.63
C ASP A 160 -8.30 10.35 11.27
N LEU A 161 -7.70 10.00 10.13
CA LEU A 161 -6.46 10.60 9.65
C LEU A 161 -6.64 11.95 8.94
N ILE A 162 -7.85 12.28 8.47
CA ILE A 162 -8.07 13.50 7.66
C ILE A 162 -7.66 14.79 8.40
N PRO A 163 -8.05 15.03 9.67
CA PRO A 163 -7.69 16.27 10.36
C PRO A 163 -6.17 16.44 10.50
N GLU A 164 -5.48 15.37 10.91
CA GLU A 164 -4.03 15.34 11.07
C GLU A 164 -3.31 15.61 9.74
N LEU A 165 -3.69 14.90 8.68
CA LEU A 165 -3.09 15.05 7.35
C LEU A 165 -3.39 16.42 6.72
N THR A 166 -4.55 17.01 7.03
CA THR A 166 -4.88 18.37 6.59
C THR A 166 -3.95 19.40 7.24
N ALA A 167 -3.67 19.27 8.54
CA ALA A 167 -2.73 20.14 9.23
C ALA A 167 -1.32 20.01 8.64
N ARG A 168 -0.81 18.78 8.50
CA ARG A 168 0.54 18.52 7.96
C ARG A 168 0.72 18.99 6.51
N THR A 169 -0.28 18.81 5.65
CA THR A 169 -0.23 19.33 4.27
C THR A 169 -0.35 20.85 4.20
N THR A 170 -0.84 21.51 5.25
CA THR A 170 -0.80 22.97 5.35
C THR A 170 0.60 23.46 5.73
N GLU A 171 1.27 22.74 6.63
CA GLU A 171 2.64 23.02 7.06
C GLU A 171 3.68 22.69 5.98
N HIS A 172 3.43 21.63 5.20
CA HIS A 172 4.30 21.15 4.13
C HIS A 172 3.57 21.12 2.78
N PRO A 173 3.25 22.30 2.21
CA PRO A 173 2.34 22.42 1.07
C PRO A 173 2.86 21.84 -0.25
N LEU A 174 4.17 21.57 -0.35
CA LEU A 174 4.82 20.99 -1.54
C LEU A 174 5.19 19.52 -1.35
N ASP A 175 4.87 18.92 -0.20
CA ASP A 175 5.15 17.50 0.05
C ASP A 175 4.12 16.61 -0.67
N GLU A 176 4.53 16.05 -1.80
CA GLU A 176 3.70 15.19 -2.63
C GLU A 176 3.27 13.90 -1.92
N ARG A 177 4.09 13.37 -1.00
CA ARG A 177 3.79 12.12 -0.28
C ARG A 177 2.69 12.36 0.75
N LEU A 178 2.77 13.46 1.51
CA LEU A 178 1.70 13.89 2.41
C LEU A 178 0.41 14.19 1.64
N ALA A 179 0.49 14.88 0.51
CA ALA A 179 -0.68 15.14 -0.32
C ALA A 179 -1.34 13.84 -0.82
N GLY A 180 -0.52 12.86 -1.24
CA GLY A 180 -1.01 11.54 -1.65
C GLY A 180 -1.70 10.78 -0.53
N GLN A 181 -1.18 10.87 0.69
CA GLN A 181 -1.79 10.28 1.88
C GLN A 181 -3.13 10.94 2.22
N LEU A 182 -3.21 12.27 2.17
CA LEU A 182 -4.47 13.00 2.38
C LEU A 182 -5.50 12.63 1.30
N MET A 183 -5.08 12.56 0.04
CA MET A 183 -5.96 12.11 -1.05
C MET A 183 -6.50 10.71 -0.78
N ARG A 184 -5.66 9.74 -0.39
CA ARG A 184 -6.11 8.37 -0.04
C ARG A 184 -7.09 8.36 1.13
N ALA A 185 -6.84 9.15 2.18
CA ALA A 185 -7.74 9.29 3.32
C ALA A 185 -9.12 9.85 2.88
N LEU A 186 -9.13 10.90 2.05
CA LEU A 186 -10.36 11.49 1.53
C LEU A 186 -11.14 10.51 0.64
N ILE A 187 -10.45 9.74 -0.22
CA ILE A 187 -11.08 8.73 -1.08
C ILE A 187 -11.72 7.62 -0.24
N GLY A 188 -11.01 7.11 0.77
CA GLY A 188 -11.50 6.06 1.66
C GLY A 188 -12.68 6.51 2.53
N ALA A 189 -12.82 7.81 2.78
CA ALA A 189 -13.97 8.42 3.44
C ALA A 189 -15.09 8.87 2.47
N ASP A 190 -15.05 8.44 1.21
CA ASP A 190 -15.97 8.79 0.12
C ASP A 190 -16.04 10.30 -0.22
N ARG A 191 -15.00 11.05 0.10
CA ARG A 191 -14.84 12.49 -0.18
C ARG A 191 -14.00 12.75 -1.42
N ARG A 192 -14.38 12.13 -2.54
CA ARG A 192 -13.60 12.16 -3.80
C ARG A 192 -13.44 13.55 -4.40
N SER A 193 -14.48 14.39 -4.32
CA SER A 193 -14.43 15.80 -4.76
C SER A 193 -13.32 16.56 -4.04
N ASP A 194 -13.18 16.35 -2.74
CA ASP A 194 -12.20 17.01 -1.90
C ASP A 194 -10.78 16.55 -2.25
N ALA A 195 -10.60 15.26 -2.55
CA ALA A 195 -9.33 14.71 -3.02
C ALA A 195 -8.87 15.34 -4.36
N LEU A 196 -9.79 15.49 -5.33
CA LEU A 196 -9.50 16.14 -6.61
C LEU A 196 -9.25 17.65 -6.48
N ALA A 197 -9.97 18.32 -5.57
CA ALA A 197 -9.74 19.72 -5.25
C ALA A 197 -8.38 19.92 -4.57
N HIS A 198 -7.96 18.99 -3.70
CA HIS A 198 -6.63 19.01 -3.09
C HIS A 198 -5.53 18.81 -4.14
N TYR A 199 -5.66 17.83 -5.03
CA TYR A 199 -4.72 17.62 -6.15
C TYR A 199 -4.55 18.88 -7.00
N SER A 200 -5.66 19.53 -7.38
CA SER A 200 -5.61 20.72 -8.24
C SER A 200 -4.84 21.85 -7.57
N ARG A 201 -5.10 22.11 -6.28
CA ARG A 201 -4.37 23.12 -5.50
C ARG A 201 -2.88 22.82 -5.40
N LEU A 202 -2.50 21.57 -5.17
CA LEU A 202 -1.10 21.16 -5.13
C LEU A 202 -0.42 21.36 -6.48
N ARG A 203 -1.04 20.90 -7.57
CA ARG A 203 -0.51 21.05 -8.93
C ARG A 203 -0.23 22.51 -9.26
N ASP A 204 -1.21 23.39 -9.00
CA ASP A 204 -1.07 24.81 -9.30
C ASP A 204 0.09 25.40 -8.48
N ARG A 205 0.22 25.02 -7.20
CA ARG A 205 1.33 25.45 -6.35
C ARG A 205 2.71 24.92 -6.78
N LEU A 206 2.81 23.64 -7.17
CA LEU A 206 4.07 23.06 -7.69
C LEU A 206 4.51 23.76 -8.98
N ALA A 207 3.56 24.07 -9.86
CA ALA A 207 3.82 24.81 -11.09
C ALA A 207 4.27 26.25 -10.78
N ASP A 208 3.58 26.94 -9.88
CA ASP A 208 3.86 28.35 -9.55
C ASP A 208 5.18 28.52 -8.78
N GLU A 209 5.47 27.65 -7.81
CA GLU A 209 6.63 27.80 -6.91
C GLU A 209 7.89 27.09 -7.42
N LEU A 210 7.75 25.94 -8.08
CA LEU A 210 8.89 25.11 -8.51
C LEU A 210 8.99 24.95 -10.04
N GLY A 211 7.96 25.34 -10.80
CA GLY A 211 7.90 25.06 -12.24
C GLY A 211 7.80 23.57 -12.58
N LEU A 212 7.30 22.77 -11.65
CA LEU A 212 7.22 21.31 -11.76
C LEU A 212 5.76 20.83 -11.86
N ASP A 213 5.57 19.73 -12.57
CA ASP A 213 4.32 18.96 -12.52
C ASP A 213 4.35 17.96 -11.35
N PRO A 214 3.17 17.53 -10.84
CA PRO A 214 3.08 16.44 -9.87
C PRO A 214 3.74 15.15 -10.38
N GLY A 215 4.44 14.48 -9.47
CA GLY A 215 5.09 13.20 -9.69
C GLY A 215 4.13 12.07 -10.08
N PRO A 216 4.67 10.95 -10.60
CA PRO A 216 3.87 9.86 -11.14
C PRO A 216 2.89 9.27 -10.13
N ALA A 217 3.29 9.10 -8.87
CA ALA A 217 2.44 8.53 -7.83
C ALA A 217 1.13 9.32 -7.61
N LEU A 218 1.18 10.65 -7.69
CA LEU A 218 -0.01 11.50 -7.58
C LEU A 218 -0.83 11.53 -8.86
N ARG A 219 -0.17 11.55 -10.02
CA ARG A 219 -0.85 11.48 -11.32
C ARG A 219 -1.62 10.18 -11.49
N ASP A 220 -1.03 9.05 -11.09
CA ASP A 220 -1.66 7.73 -11.11
C ASP A 220 -2.84 7.66 -10.14
N LEU A 221 -2.69 8.22 -8.93
CA LEU A 221 -3.77 8.31 -7.96
C LEU A 221 -4.94 9.13 -8.52
N ARG A 222 -4.68 10.29 -9.12
CA ARG A 222 -5.71 11.09 -9.81
C ARG A 222 -6.35 10.32 -10.97
N ALA A 223 -5.57 9.66 -11.80
CA ALA A 223 -6.08 8.88 -12.91
C ALA A 223 -7.05 7.80 -12.42
N SER A 224 -6.70 7.07 -11.35
CA SER A 224 -7.58 6.06 -10.75
C SER A 224 -8.95 6.61 -10.32
N LEU A 225 -9.02 7.89 -9.93
CA LEU A 225 -10.27 8.56 -9.57
C LEU A 225 -11.10 9.01 -10.77
N LEU A 226 -10.44 9.41 -11.85
CA LEU A 226 -11.08 9.86 -13.07
C LEU A 226 -11.62 8.68 -13.91
N HIS A 227 -11.04 7.49 -13.77
CA HIS A 227 -11.35 6.30 -14.58
C HIS A 227 -12.33 5.32 -13.91
N ARG A 228 -12.97 5.71 -12.79
CA ARG A 228 -14.21 5.04 -12.38
C ARG A 228 -15.34 5.65 -13.22
N PRO A 229 -16.04 4.85 -14.06
CA PRO A 229 -17.12 5.39 -14.85
C PRO A 229 -18.18 5.88 -13.87
N GLN A 230 -18.65 7.11 -14.07
CA GLN A 230 -19.77 7.69 -13.31
C GLN A 230 -21.10 6.96 -13.59
N TRP A 231 -21.07 5.92 -14.43
CA TRP A 231 -22.17 5.07 -14.83
C TRP A 231 -21.73 3.61 -14.79
N SER A 232 -22.63 2.72 -14.39
CA SER A 232 -22.43 1.27 -14.49
C SER A 232 -22.89 0.81 -15.88
N PRO A 233 -22.08 0.09 -16.67
CA PRO A 233 -22.53 -0.44 -17.97
C PRO A 233 -23.72 -1.38 -17.75
N ARG A 234 -24.72 -1.31 -18.63
CA ARG A 234 -25.92 -2.15 -18.62
C ARG A 234 -26.15 -2.70 -20.03
N GLN A 235 -25.27 -3.60 -20.44
CA GLN A 235 -25.18 -4.04 -21.85
C GLN A 235 -25.98 -5.31 -22.17
N LEU A 236 -26.70 -5.89 -21.20
CA LEU A 236 -27.50 -7.09 -21.46
C LEU A 236 -28.54 -6.81 -22.57
N PRO A 237 -28.59 -7.63 -23.64
CA PRO A 237 -29.67 -7.61 -24.61
C PRO A 237 -31.03 -7.81 -23.95
N ALA A 238 -32.12 -7.47 -24.64
CA ALA A 238 -33.47 -7.71 -24.13
C ALA A 238 -33.67 -9.18 -23.73
N ALA A 239 -34.31 -9.41 -22.58
CA ALA A 239 -34.57 -10.75 -22.08
C ALA A 239 -35.46 -11.53 -23.08
N PRO A 240 -34.97 -12.66 -23.64
CA PRO A 240 -35.79 -13.48 -24.52
C PRO A 240 -36.87 -14.22 -23.70
N ALA A 241 -37.98 -14.60 -24.35
CA ALA A 241 -38.98 -15.47 -23.74
C ALA A 241 -38.33 -16.81 -23.36
N PHE A 242 -38.38 -17.16 -22.08
CA PHE A 242 -37.78 -18.36 -21.53
C PHE A 242 -38.85 -19.41 -21.24
N THR A 243 -38.68 -20.61 -21.80
CA THR A 243 -39.57 -21.76 -21.60
C THR A 243 -38.87 -22.91 -20.88
N GLY A 244 -37.67 -22.68 -20.33
CA GLY A 244 -36.91 -23.69 -19.59
C GLY A 244 -37.39 -23.87 -18.16
N THR A 245 -36.67 -24.69 -17.40
CA THR A 245 -37.01 -25.10 -16.04
C THR A 245 -36.23 -24.31 -14.99
N ALA A 246 -36.81 -24.16 -13.79
CA ALA A 246 -36.12 -23.56 -12.64
C ALA A 246 -34.82 -24.31 -12.26
N ALA A 247 -34.76 -25.63 -12.49
CA ALA A 247 -33.56 -26.43 -12.26
C ALA A 247 -32.40 -26.05 -13.20
N GLN A 248 -32.70 -25.65 -14.45
CA GLN A 248 -31.68 -25.16 -15.38
C GLN A 248 -31.11 -23.80 -14.96
N LEU A 249 -31.94 -22.94 -14.34
CA LEU A 249 -31.49 -21.66 -13.78
C LEU A 249 -30.66 -21.87 -12.52
N ALA A 250 -31.11 -22.72 -11.60
CA ALA A 250 -30.37 -23.01 -10.36
C ALA A 250 -28.98 -23.62 -10.62
N ALA A 251 -28.81 -24.33 -11.74
CA ALA A 251 -27.50 -24.87 -12.14
C ALA A 251 -26.47 -23.78 -12.48
N LEU A 252 -26.92 -22.56 -12.80
CA LEU A 252 -26.07 -21.41 -13.06
C LEU A 252 -25.63 -20.68 -11.80
N ASP A 253 -26.10 -21.06 -10.61
CA ASP A 253 -25.80 -20.35 -9.36
C ASP A 253 -24.42 -20.69 -8.77
N ASP A 254 -23.83 -21.82 -9.15
CA ASP A 254 -22.58 -22.34 -8.58
C ASP A 254 -21.32 -21.75 -9.24
N GLY A 255 -20.45 -21.13 -8.44
CA GLY A 255 -19.08 -20.74 -8.80
C GLY A 255 -18.95 -19.47 -9.65
N PRO A 256 -17.82 -18.75 -9.59
CA PRO A 256 -17.67 -17.43 -10.24
C PRO A 256 -17.69 -17.50 -11.78
N ILE A 257 -17.45 -18.68 -12.38
CA ILE A 257 -17.45 -18.90 -13.81
C ILE A 257 -18.33 -20.11 -14.12
N VAL A 258 -19.33 -19.93 -14.98
CA VAL A 258 -20.21 -21.00 -15.45
C VAL A 258 -20.13 -21.10 -16.96
N THR A 259 -20.08 -22.33 -17.48
CA THR A 259 -20.03 -22.62 -18.93
C THR A 259 -21.27 -23.42 -19.34
N ILE A 260 -22.10 -22.85 -20.21
CA ILE A 260 -23.27 -23.50 -20.79
C ILE A 260 -22.90 -24.06 -22.16
N THR A 261 -22.93 -25.37 -22.30
CA THR A 261 -22.53 -26.06 -23.54
C THR A 261 -23.66 -26.90 -24.10
N GLY A 262 -23.70 -27.06 -25.42
CA GLY A 262 -24.72 -27.87 -26.08
C GLY A 262 -24.90 -27.54 -27.56
N PRO A 263 -25.62 -28.39 -28.31
CA PRO A 263 -25.82 -28.20 -29.75
C PRO A 263 -26.43 -26.84 -30.14
N PRO A 264 -26.31 -26.41 -31.40
CA PRO A 264 -27.03 -25.24 -31.91
C PRO A 264 -28.55 -25.38 -31.67
N GLY A 265 -29.20 -24.28 -31.29
CA GLY A 265 -30.66 -24.25 -31.09
C GLY A 265 -31.18 -24.80 -29.75
N THR A 266 -30.32 -25.23 -28.82
CA THR A 266 -30.75 -25.71 -27.48
C THR A 266 -31.08 -24.61 -26.46
N GLY A 267 -31.07 -23.34 -26.86
CA GLY A 267 -31.45 -22.22 -25.99
C GLY A 267 -30.37 -21.78 -24.99
N LYS A 268 -29.08 -22.05 -25.22
CA LYS A 268 -27.98 -21.63 -24.33
C LYS A 268 -27.97 -20.12 -24.06
N THR A 269 -28.01 -19.32 -25.12
CA THR A 269 -28.08 -17.85 -25.05
C THR A 269 -29.34 -17.41 -24.29
N THR A 270 -30.48 -18.02 -24.59
CA THR A 270 -31.75 -17.74 -23.91
C THR A 270 -31.64 -17.99 -22.40
N LEU A 271 -31.08 -19.13 -21.99
CA LEU A 271 -30.88 -19.48 -20.59
C LEU A 271 -29.89 -18.52 -19.91
N ALA A 272 -28.74 -18.23 -20.53
CA ALA A 272 -27.75 -17.30 -20.00
C ALA A 272 -28.33 -15.89 -19.79
N LEU A 273 -29.03 -15.35 -20.79
CA LEU A 273 -29.63 -14.03 -20.72
C LEU A 273 -30.77 -13.98 -19.70
N HIS A 274 -31.63 -15.01 -19.65
CA HIS A 274 -32.71 -15.04 -18.66
C HIS A 274 -32.17 -15.02 -17.24
N TRP A 275 -31.21 -15.91 -16.93
CA TRP A 275 -30.53 -15.94 -15.63
C TRP A 275 -29.84 -14.60 -15.33
N ALA A 276 -29.16 -14.02 -16.32
CA ALA A 276 -28.46 -12.74 -16.17
C ALA A 276 -29.41 -11.58 -15.81
N HIS A 277 -30.61 -11.56 -16.39
CA HIS A 277 -31.64 -10.57 -16.07
C HIS A 277 -32.21 -10.75 -14.66
N GLU A 278 -32.47 -11.99 -14.24
CA GLU A 278 -32.95 -12.28 -12.87
C GLU A 278 -31.95 -11.84 -11.80
N HIS A 279 -30.65 -11.95 -12.09
CA HIS A 279 -29.58 -11.65 -11.14
C HIS A 279 -28.92 -10.28 -11.35
N ALA A 280 -29.37 -9.48 -12.32
CA ALA A 280 -28.72 -8.20 -12.67
C ALA A 280 -28.60 -7.24 -11.47
N ALA A 281 -29.57 -7.28 -10.55
CA ALA A 281 -29.58 -6.45 -9.33
C ALA A 281 -28.47 -6.83 -8.33
N ASP A 282 -27.97 -8.06 -8.35
CA ASP A 282 -26.89 -8.54 -7.46
C ASP A 282 -25.50 -8.04 -7.88
N TYR A 283 -25.42 -7.40 -9.05
CA TYR A 283 -24.20 -6.86 -9.65
C TYR A 283 -24.34 -5.34 -9.87
N PRO A 284 -24.27 -4.54 -8.79
CA PRO A 284 -24.55 -3.10 -8.82
C PRO A 284 -23.54 -2.30 -9.66
N ASP A 285 -22.34 -2.84 -9.85
CA ASP A 285 -21.28 -2.16 -10.60
C ASP A 285 -21.45 -2.31 -12.12
N GLY A 286 -22.37 -3.16 -12.58
CA GLY A 286 -22.81 -3.24 -13.97
C GLY A 286 -22.79 -4.64 -14.59
N GLN A 287 -23.22 -4.69 -15.85
CA GLN A 287 -23.28 -5.87 -16.69
C GLN A 287 -22.62 -5.61 -18.05
N LEU A 288 -21.73 -6.51 -18.46
CA LEU A 288 -21.11 -6.55 -19.78
C LEU A 288 -21.65 -7.75 -20.57
N PHE A 289 -21.90 -7.54 -21.85
CA PHE A 289 -22.33 -8.60 -22.78
C PHE A 289 -21.52 -8.49 -24.06
N VAL A 290 -21.14 -9.64 -24.61
CA VAL A 290 -20.55 -9.73 -25.94
C VAL A 290 -20.97 -11.02 -26.62
N ASP A 291 -21.26 -10.94 -27.91
CA ASP A 291 -21.33 -12.08 -28.81
C ASP A 291 -19.92 -12.33 -29.37
N LEU A 292 -19.35 -13.48 -29.02
CA LEU A 292 -17.99 -13.86 -29.39
C LEU A 292 -17.91 -14.49 -30.79
N ASN A 293 -19.03 -14.69 -31.48
CA ASN A 293 -19.03 -15.30 -32.80
C ASN A 293 -18.27 -14.42 -33.82
N GLY A 294 -17.05 -14.84 -34.17
CA GLY A 294 -16.17 -14.13 -35.10
C GLY A 294 -15.39 -12.96 -34.50
N SER A 295 -15.44 -12.76 -33.18
CA SER A 295 -14.80 -11.64 -32.47
C SER A 295 -13.36 -11.97 -32.02
N ASP A 296 -12.41 -11.06 -32.23
CA ASP A 296 -11.06 -11.15 -31.66
C ASP A 296 -11.06 -10.74 -30.16
N PRO A 297 -10.51 -11.55 -29.25
CA PRO A 297 -10.47 -11.22 -27.82
C PRO A 297 -9.87 -9.86 -27.50
N THR A 298 -8.87 -9.43 -28.26
CA THR A 298 -8.20 -8.13 -28.08
C THR A 298 -9.16 -6.97 -28.34
N ASP A 299 -9.99 -7.10 -29.38
CA ASP A 299 -10.97 -6.08 -29.71
C ASP A 299 -12.09 -6.03 -28.68
N VAL A 300 -12.52 -7.19 -28.18
CA VAL A 300 -13.51 -7.27 -27.09
C VAL A 300 -12.97 -6.67 -25.79
N VAL A 301 -11.72 -6.94 -25.42
CA VAL A 301 -11.10 -6.31 -24.24
C VAL A 301 -11.09 -4.78 -24.40
N ARG A 302 -10.76 -4.26 -25.58
CA ARG A 302 -10.78 -2.82 -25.86
C ARG A 302 -12.18 -2.23 -25.74
N GLU A 303 -13.20 -2.93 -26.23
CA GLU A 303 -14.61 -2.55 -26.08
C GLU A 303 -15.02 -2.51 -24.61
N PHE A 304 -14.68 -3.54 -23.83
CA PHE A 304 -14.96 -3.59 -22.39
C PHE A 304 -14.24 -2.48 -21.61
N LEU A 305 -12.98 -2.19 -21.93
CA LEU A 305 -12.24 -1.07 -21.33
C LEU A 305 -12.94 0.26 -21.60
N THR A 306 -13.43 0.45 -22.82
CA THR A 306 -14.20 1.64 -23.21
C THR A 306 -15.51 1.73 -22.44
N ALA A 307 -16.26 0.63 -22.35
CA ALA A 307 -17.51 0.54 -21.60
C ALA A 307 -17.32 0.80 -20.10
N LEU A 308 -16.16 0.42 -19.55
CA LEU A 308 -15.75 0.67 -18.17
C LEU A 308 -15.23 2.10 -17.95
N GLY A 309 -15.30 2.98 -18.96
CA GLY A 309 -14.97 4.40 -18.84
C GLY A 309 -13.51 4.75 -19.15
N THR A 310 -12.74 3.84 -19.76
CA THR A 310 -11.38 4.15 -20.22
C THR A 310 -11.45 4.95 -21.51
N SER A 311 -10.81 6.13 -21.55
CA SER A 311 -10.66 6.90 -22.78
C SER A 311 -9.86 6.09 -23.82
N PRO A 312 -10.15 6.18 -25.13
CA PRO A 312 -9.37 5.51 -26.17
C PRO A 312 -7.86 5.75 -26.06
N ASP A 313 -7.44 6.97 -25.70
CA ASP A 313 -6.02 7.34 -25.53
C ASP A 313 -5.36 6.69 -24.29
N GLY A 314 -6.16 6.24 -23.33
CA GLY A 314 -5.72 5.57 -22.11
C GLY A 314 -5.62 4.06 -22.23
N ILE A 315 -6.00 3.47 -23.37
CA ILE A 315 -5.94 2.04 -23.61
C ILE A 315 -4.53 1.68 -24.13
N PRO A 316 -3.77 0.82 -23.44
CA PRO A 316 -2.44 0.40 -23.90
C PRO A 316 -2.48 -0.26 -25.28
N PRO A 317 -1.45 -0.10 -26.12
CA PRO A 317 -1.42 -0.73 -27.44
C PRO A 317 -1.19 -2.24 -27.35
N GLU A 318 -0.48 -2.74 -26.33
CA GLU A 318 -0.18 -4.17 -26.17
C GLU A 318 -1.37 -4.96 -25.59
N PRO A 319 -1.79 -6.09 -26.22
CA PRO A 319 -2.94 -6.90 -25.76
C PRO A 319 -2.83 -7.41 -24.31
N HIS A 320 -1.61 -7.77 -23.89
CA HIS A 320 -1.38 -8.23 -22.52
C HIS A 320 -1.59 -7.10 -21.50
N ALA A 321 -1.16 -5.88 -21.83
CA ALA A 321 -1.33 -4.70 -20.99
C ALA A 321 -2.81 -4.27 -20.92
N GLN A 322 -3.57 -4.40 -22.01
CA GLN A 322 -5.02 -4.20 -22.01
C GLN A 322 -5.74 -5.18 -21.08
N THR A 323 -5.37 -6.46 -21.14
CA THR A 323 -5.92 -7.50 -20.26
C THR A 323 -5.59 -7.23 -18.78
N ALA A 324 -4.37 -6.76 -18.49
CA ALA A 324 -3.97 -6.37 -17.15
C ALA A 324 -4.79 -5.17 -16.63
N LEU A 325 -4.94 -4.12 -17.45
CA LEU A 325 -5.76 -2.95 -17.13
C LEU A 325 -7.22 -3.34 -16.88
N TYR A 326 -7.78 -4.22 -17.72
CA TYR A 326 -9.14 -4.73 -17.56
C TYR A 326 -9.33 -5.40 -16.19
N ARG A 327 -8.40 -6.28 -15.79
CA ARG A 327 -8.45 -6.93 -14.46
C ARG A 327 -8.31 -5.93 -13.32
N THR A 328 -7.45 -4.92 -13.46
CA THR A 328 -7.30 -3.84 -12.48
C THR A 328 -8.61 -3.08 -12.29
N LEU A 329 -9.32 -2.73 -13.37
CA LEU A 329 -10.61 -2.02 -13.29
C LEU A 329 -11.70 -2.85 -12.62
N LEU A 330 -11.62 -4.18 -12.72
CA LEU A 330 -12.59 -5.12 -12.14
C LEU A 330 -12.28 -5.58 -10.72
N ALA A 331 -11.05 -5.39 -10.22
CA ALA A 331 -10.58 -6.00 -8.97
C ALA A 331 -11.52 -5.79 -7.77
N ASP A 332 -12.09 -4.59 -7.66
CA ASP A 332 -13.00 -4.20 -6.57
C ASP A 332 -14.48 -4.13 -6.95
N ARG A 333 -14.85 -4.55 -8.17
CA ARG A 333 -16.23 -4.45 -8.66
C ARG A 333 -16.97 -5.77 -8.54
N ARG A 334 -18.28 -5.68 -8.35
CA ARG A 334 -19.25 -6.77 -8.47
C ARG A 334 -19.97 -6.64 -9.81
N MET A 335 -19.40 -7.28 -10.83
CA MET A 335 -19.90 -7.26 -12.21
C MET A 335 -20.48 -8.60 -12.63
N LEU A 336 -21.44 -8.55 -13.56
CA LEU A 336 -21.87 -9.70 -14.35
C LEU A 336 -21.32 -9.59 -15.77
N ILE A 337 -20.72 -10.66 -16.28
CA ILE A 337 -20.11 -10.71 -17.61
C ILE A 337 -20.72 -11.90 -18.36
N VAL A 338 -21.37 -11.64 -19.49
CA VAL A 338 -21.94 -12.68 -20.36
C VAL A 338 -21.13 -12.75 -21.65
N LEU A 339 -20.53 -13.92 -21.89
CA LEU A 339 -19.71 -14.22 -23.08
C LEU A 339 -20.46 -15.24 -23.93
N ASP A 340 -21.19 -14.77 -24.94
CA ASP A 340 -22.07 -15.63 -25.75
C ASP A 340 -21.35 -16.22 -26.97
N ASP A 341 -21.66 -17.47 -27.32
CA ASP A 341 -21.14 -18.22 -28.48
C ASP A 341 -19.60 -18.29 -28.59
N ALA A 342 -18.92 -18.53 -27.46
CA ALA A 342 -17.48 -18.71 -27.41
C ALA A 342 -17.01 -19.90 -28.26
N ALA A 343 -16.00 -19.71 -29.10
CA ALA A 343 -15.43 -20.74 -29.96
C ALA A 343 -14.51 -21.70 -29.20
N ASP A 344 -13.65 -21.16 -28.31
CA ASP A 344 -12.69 -21.94 -27.54
C ASP A 344 -12.29 -21.26 -26.22
N THR A 345 -11.41 -21.92 -25.45
CA THR A 345 -10.91 -21.39 -24.17
C THR A 345 -10.00 -20.17 -24.35
N ALA A 346 -9.20 -20.11 -25.41
CA ALA A 346 -8.27 -19.01 -25.65
C ALA A 346 -9.01 -17.69 -25.92
N GLN A 347 -10.22 -17.77 -26.49
CA GLN A 347 -11.08 -16.62 -26.69
C GLN A 347 -11.62 -16.02 -25.38
N VAL A 348 -11.86 -16.88 -24.38
CA VAL A 348 -12.49 -16.50 -23.11
C VAL A 348 -11.46 -16.01 -22.08
N VAL A 349 -10.28 -16.63 -22.00
CA VAL A 349 -9.28 -16.38 -20.95
C VAL A 349 -8.87 -14.90 -20.79
N PRO A 350 -8.66 -14.11 -21.87
CA PRO A 350 -8.37 -12.68 -21.74
C PRO A 350 -9.50 -11.87 -21.11
N LEU A 351 -10.74 -12.33 -21.25
CA LEU A 351 -11.97 -11.69 -20.77
C LEU A 351 -12.33 -12.10 -19.33
N LEU A 352 -11.54 -12.98 -18.71
CA LEU A 352 -11.80 -13.41 -17.34
C LEU A 352 -11.33 -12.36 -16.31
N PRO A 353 -12.17 -12.02 -15.32
CA PRO A 353 -11.77 -11.19 -14.20
C PRO A 353 -10.77 -11.92 -13.29
N GLY A 354 -9.95 -11.15 -12.56
CA GLY A 354 -9.01 -11.69 -11.57
C GLY A 354 -9.59 -11.83 -10.15
N THR A 355 -10.91 -11.70 -9.99
CA THR A 355 -11.58 -11.60 -8.68
C THR A 355 -12.84 -12.47 -8.65
N PRO A 356 -13.15 -13.13 -7.51
CA PRO A 356 -14.39 -13.90 -7.35
C PRO A 356 -15.63 -13.03 -7.16
N ARG A 357 -15.49 -11.71 -7.06
CA ARG A 357 -16.61 -10.75 -6.93
C ARG A 357 -17.38 -10.57 -8.25
N CYS A 358 -16.75 -10.93 -9.36
CA CYS A 358 -17.38 -10.92 -10.68
C CYS A 358 -17.91 -12.30 -11.03
N ARG A 359 -19.04 -12.35 -11.72
CA ARG A 359 -19.61 -13.56 -12.28
C ARG A 359 -19.44 -13.56 -13.79
N VAL A 360 -18.99 -14.69 -14.34
CA VAL A 360 -18.87 -14.91 -15.78
C VAL A 360 -19.79 -16.05 -16.20
N VAL A 361 -20.68 -15.79 -17.15
CA VAL A 361 -21.52 -16.80 -17.80
C VAL A 361 -21.06 -16.92 -19.25
N VAL A 362 -20.58 -18.10 -19.62
CA VAL A 362 -20.07 -18.38 -20.96
C VAL A 362 -21.01 -19.34 -21.66
N THR A 363 -21.42 -19.05 -22.89
CA THR A 363 -22.11 -20.04 -23.73
C THR A 363 -21.17 -20.53 -24.83
N SER A 364 -21.25 -21.81 -25.19
CA SER A 364 -20.46 -22.38 -26.29
C SER A 364 -21.15 -23.57 -26.92
N ARG A 365 -20.85 -23.84 -28.18
CA ARG A 365 -21.28 -25.07 -28.87
C ARG A 365 -20.41 -26.26 -28.49
N GLU A 366 -19.13 -25.99 -28.24
CA GLU A 366 -18.12 -26.97 -27.88
C GLU A 366 -17.91 -27.00 -26.36
N ARG A 367 -17.31 -28.09 -25.87
CA ARG A 367 -16.86 -28.12 -24.47
C ARG A 367 -15.61 -27.27 -24.32
N LEU A 368 -15.50 -26.55 -23.21
CA LEU A 368 -14.36 -25.68 -22.88
C LEU A 368 -13.55 -26.26 -21.70
N PRO A 369 -12.88 -27.42 -21.87
CA PRO A 369 -12.25 -28.14 -20.76
C PRO A 369 -11.17 -27.31 -20.06
N GLY A 370 -10.45 -26.44 -20.79
CA GLY A 370 -9.43 -25.57 -20.21
C GLY A 370 -9.98 -24.59 -19.17
N LEU A 371 -11.22 -24.10 -19.35
CA LEU A 371 -11.88 -23.27 -18.34
C LEU A 371 -12.22 -24.05 -17.07
N VAL A 372 -12.61 -25.31 -17.21
CA VAL A 372 -12.92 -26.17 -16.06
C VAL A 372 -11.64 -26.50 -15.29
N THR A 373 -10.58 -26.91 -15.99
CA THR A 373 -9.36 -27.41 -15.36
C THR A 373 -8.46 -26.31 -14.81
N ALA A 374 -8.31 -25.18 -15.52
CA ALA A 374 -7.37 -24.11 -15.16
C ALA A 374 -8.03 -22.93 -14.45
N HIS A 375 -9.35 -22.74 -14.64
CA HIS A 375 -10.07 -21.57 -14.13
C HIS A 375 -11.27 -21.93 -13.23
N GLY A 376 -11.47 -23.22 -12.92
CA GLY A 376 -12.49 -23.68 -11.98
C GLY A 376 -13.93 -23.45 -12.46
N ALA A 377 -14.14 -23.34 -13.78
CA ALA A 377 -15.46 -23.12 -14.34
C ALA A 377 -16.40 -24.30 -14.08
N ARG A 378 -17.67 -24.02 -13.75
CA ARG A 378 -18.71 -25.03 -13.60
C ARG A 378 -19.37 -25.33 -14.95
N PRO A 379 -19.33 -26.58 -15.44
CA PRO A 379 -19.98 -26.93 -16.70
C PRO A 379 -21.46 -27.27 -16.50
N VAL A 380 -22.31 -26.65 -17.31
CA VAL A 380 -23.74 -26.96 -17.47
C VAL A 380 -23.95 -27.42 -18.91
N VAL A 381 -24.49 -28.62 -19.10
CA VAL A 381 -24.70 -29.21 -20.43
C VAL A 381 -26.19 -29.21 -20.75
N LEU A 382 -26.57 -28.50 -21.81
CA LEU A 382 -27.92 -28.54 -22.36
C LEU A 382 -28.02 -29.60 -23.46
N GLN A 383 -28.96 -30.53 -23.28
CA GLN A 383 -29.32 -31.50 -24.31
C GLN A 383 -30.55 -30.99 -25.08
N PRO A 384 -30.66 -31.31 -26.39
CA PRO A 384 -31.87 -31.00 -27.14
C PRO A 384 -33.07 -31.69 -26.50
N GLU A 385 -34.15 -30.94 -26.29
CA GLU A 385 -35.40 -31.49 -25.78
C GLU A 385 -35.95 -32.50 -26.80
N HIS A 386 -36.03 -33.77 -26.40
CA HIS A 386 -36.83 -34.74 -27.16
C HIS A 386 -38.29 -34.30 -27.03
N ARG A 387 -38.84 -33.66 -28.08
CA ARG A 387 -40.29 -33.50 -28.22
C ARG A 387 -40.93 -34.88 -28.10
N GLN A 388 -41.52 -35.19 -26.95
CA GLN A 388 -42.43 -36.31 -26.84
C GLN A 388 -43.58 -36.02 -27.82
N ARG A 389 -43.71 -36.86 -28.85
CA ARG A 389 -44.89 -36.82 -29.72
C ARG A 389 -46.12 -37.09 -28.84
N PRO A 390 -47.17 -36.26 -28.91
CA PRO A 390 -48.43 -36.61 -28.25
C PRO A 390 -48.93 -37.92 -28.87
N GLN A 391 -49.27 -38.89 -28.01
CA GLN A 391 -49.99 -40.11 -28.40
C GLN A 391 -51.45 -39.80 -28.67
#